data_AF-A0A1X0MGS8-F1
#
_entry.id   AF-A0A1X0MGS8-F1
#
_cell.length_a   1.000
_cell.length_b   1.000
_cell.length_c   1.000
_cell.angle_alpha   90.00
_cell.angle_beta   90.00
_cell.angle_gamma   90.00
#
_symmetry.space_group_name_H-M   'P 1'
#
loop_
_entity.id
_entity.type
_entity.pdbx_description
1 polymer ?
#
loop_
_entity_poly.entity_id
_entity_poly.type
_entity_poly.pdbx_seq_one_letter_code
_entity_poly.pdbx_strand_id
1 'polypeptide(L)'
;SGNIFNTSQTLLDETSVLANSLENLANRRTVNTVGGYVLGLLALMSIILIGLVMVRETNRQLRETAQKSERNQNAIMRLLDEIENLADGDLTVTASVTEDFTGAIADSINYSIDQLRELVVTINLTAEQVASAVTETQATAMQLASASEHQALQISAASTAINDIAASIDQVSANASESSSVAERSVTIANKGNEVVHNTIRGMDNIREQIQDTSKRIKRLGESSQEIGDIVSLIDDIADQTN
;
A
#
# COMPACT_ATOMS: atom_id res chain seq x y z
N SER A 1 -49.68 -75.61 127.86
CA SER A 1 -49.45 -74.22 127.43
C SER A 1 -48.63 -74.14 126.15
N GLY A 2 -49.18 -73.55 125.09
CA GLY A 2 -48.53 -72.41 124.45
C GLY A 2 -47.68 -72.54 123.18
N ASN A 3 -47.47 -73.70 122.55
CA ASN A 3 -46.45 -73.79 121.47
C ASN A 3 -46.89 -74.21 120.05
N ILE A 4 -48.18 -74.48 119.78
CA ILE A 4 -48.66 -74.79 118.40
C ILE A 4 -49.41 -73.59 117.77
N PHE A 5 -49.99 -72.71 118.58
CA PHE A 5 -50.74 -71.56 118.09
C PHE A 5 -49.83 -70.42 117.60
N ASN A 6 -48.68 -70.19 118.24
CA ASN A 6 -47.70 -69.19 117.80
C ASN A 6 -47.01 -69.59 116.49
N THR A 7 -46.64 -70.86 116.31
CA THR A 7 -45.94 -71.33 115.10
C THR A 7 -46.82 -71.23 113.85
N SER A 8 -48.13 -71.44 113.99
CA SER A 8 -49.09 -71.28 112.88
C SER A 8 -49.26 -69.81 112.46
N GLN A 9 -49.29 -68.87 113.42
CA GLN A 9 -49.32 -67.43 113.10
C GLN A 9 -48.02 -66.96 112.44
N THR A 10 -46.85 -67.45 112.87
CA THR A 10 -45.56 -67.09 112.24
C THR A 10 -45.42 -67.66 110.83
N LEU A 11 -45.88 -68.88 110.56
CA LEU A 11 -45.89 -69.46 109.21
C LEU A 11 -46.87 -68.76 108.27
N LEU A 12 -48.04 -68.33 108.77
CA LEU A 12 -48.99 -67.52 108.00
C LEU A 12 -48.41 -66.13 107.68
N ASP A 13 -47.67 -65.52 108.61
CA ASP A 13 -47.03 -64.22 108.38
C ASP A 13 -45.87 -64.32 107.38
N GLU A 14 -44.98 -65.31 107.52
CA GLU A 14 -43.88 -65.54 106.57
C GLU A 14 -44.38 -65.92 105.16
N THR A 15 -45.46 -66.70 105.05
CA THR A 15 -46.06 -67.03 103.74
C THR A 15 -46.75 -65.82 103.12
N SER A 16 -47.34 -64.93 103.92
CA SER A 16 -47.91 -63.67 103.43
C SER A 16 -46.83 -62.68 102.97
N VAL A 17 -45.68 -62.64 103.64
CA VAL A 17 -44.51 -61.84 103.24
C VAL A 17 -43.86 -62.42 101.98
N LEU A 18 -43.77 -63.74 101.87
CA LEU A 18 -43.26 -64.40 100.66
C LEU A 18 -44.20 -64.20 99.47
N ALA A 19 -45.52 -64.29 99.68
CA ALA A 19 -46.53 -64.01 98.65
C ALA A 19 -46.48 -62.53 98.22
N ASN A 20 -46.44 -61.58 99.17
CA ASN A 20 -46.32 -60.15 98.86
C ASN A 20 -45.00 -59.80 98.18
N SER A 21 -43.89 -60.47 98.52
CA SER A 21 -42.60 -60.25 97.86
C SER A 21 -42.58 -60.83 96.44
N LEU A 22 -43.18 -62.00 96.20
CA LEU A 22 -43.38 -62.57 94.86
C LEU A 22 -44.32 -61.71 94.00
N GLU A 23 -45.40 -61.18 94.59
CA GLU A 23 -46.33 -60.27 93.91
C GLU A 23 -45.65 -58.92 93.58
N ASN A 24 -44.85 -58.36 94.49
CA ASN A 24 -44.06 -57.15 94.23
C ASN A 24 -42.92 -57.36 93.21
N LEU A 25 -42.30 -58.54 93.18
CA LEU A 25 -41.30 -58.91 92.16
C LEU A 25 -41.97 -59.08 90.79
N ALA A 26 -43.16 -59.70 90.73
CA ALA A 26 -43.96 -59.81 89.52
C ALA A 26 -44.41 -58.44 89.01
N ASN A 27 -44.90 -57.56 89.89
CA ASN A 27 -45.29 -56.19 89.53
C ASN A 27 -44.11 -55.31 89.12
N ARG A 28 -42.93 -55.44 89.75
CA ARG A 28 -41.71 -54.74 89.28
C ARG A 28 -41.26 -55.23 87.90
N ARG A 29 -41.42 -56.53 87.60
CA ARG A 29 -41.05 -57.09 86.30
C ARG A 29 -42.02 -56.63 85.19
N THR A 30 -43.32 -56.55 85.47
CA THR A 30 -44.31 -55.98 84.51
C THR A 30 -44.07 -54.49 84.28
N VAL A 31 -43.84 -53.71 85.34
CA VAL A 31 -43.51 -52.27 85.22
C VAL A 31 -42.23 -52.04 84.42
N ASN A 32 -41.17 -52.84 84.64
CA ASN A 32 -39.91 -52.70 83.89
C ASN A 32 -40.04 -53.15 82.42
N THR A 33 -40.84 -54.19 82.14
CA THR A 33 -41.12 -54.66 80.77
C THR A 33 -41.97 -53.66 79.99
N VAL A 34 -43.00 -53.08 80.63
CA VAL A 34 -43.85 -52.02 80.05
C VAL A 34 -43.02 -50.76 79.78
N GLY A 35 -42.11 -50.38 80.68
CA GLY A 35 -41.19 -49.25 80.48
C GLY A 35 -40.28 -49.42 79.26
N GLY A 36 -39.78 -50.63 79.01
CA GLY A 36 -38.98 -50.95 77.83
C GLY A 36 -39.75 -50.79 76.51
N TYR A 37 -41.01 -51.24 76.46
CA TYR A 37 -41.87 -51.05 75.28
C TYR A 37 -42.19 -49.58 75.03
N VAL A 38 -42.45 -48.78 76.07
CA VAL A 38 -42.70 -47.34 75.93
C VAL A 38 -41.48 -46.61 75.39
N LEU A 39 -40.28 -46.90 75.91
CA LEU A 39 -39.03 -46.32 75.41
C LEU A 39 -38.73 -46.73 73.97
N GLY A 40 -38.98 -48.00 73.62
CA GLY A 40 -38.86 -48.48 72.24
C GLY A 40 -39.81 -47.78 71.27
N LEU A 41 -41.07 -47.56 71.67
CA LEU A 41 -42.05 -46.82 70.87
C LEU A 41 -41.68 -45.34 70.71
N LEU A 42 -41.17 -44.70 71.76
CA LEU A 42 -40.69 -43.31 71.69
C LEU A 42 -39.47 -43.19 70.76
N ALA A 43 -38.53 -44.13 70.81
CA ALA A 43 -37.39 -44.17 69.89
C ALA A 43 -37.85 -44.35 68.43
N LEU A 44 -38.79 -45.27 68.18
CA LEU A 44 -39.37 -45.46 66.84
C LEU A 44 -40.11 -44.22 66.34
N MET A 45 -40.93 -43.58 67.19
CA MET A 45 -41.61 -42.33 66.87
C MET A 45 -40.63 -41.20 66.55
N SER A 46 -39.53 -41.12 67.29
CA SER A 46 -38.47 -40.11 67.07
C SER A 46 -37.78 -40.31 65.73
N ILE A 47 -37.46 -41.56 65.37
CA ILE A 47 -36.86 -41.92 64.06
C ILE A 47 -37.82 -41.57 62.92
N ILE A 48 -39.10 -41.91 63.05
CA ILE A 48 -40.13 -41.59 62.05
C ILE A 48 -40.26 -40.07 61.90
N LEU A 49 -40.27 -39.33 63.01
CA LEU A 49 -40.35 -37.87 63.00
C LEU A 49 -39.15 -37.23 62.29
N ILE A 50 -37.93 -37.67 62.60
CA ILE A 50 -36.71 -37.18 61.95
C ILE A 50 -36.74 -37.49 60.45
N GLY A 51 -37.14 -38.71 60.07
CA GLY A 51 -37.29 -39.10 58.67
C GLY A 51 -38.29 -38.21 57.91
N LEU A 52 -39.44 -37.91 58.52
CA LEU A 52 -40.44 -37.01 57.94
C LEU A 52 -39.95 -35.56 57.81
N VAL A 53 -39.23 -35.05 58.83
CA VAL A 53 -38.64 -33.71 58.78
C VAL A 53 -37.57 -33.62 57.69
N MET A 54 -36.68 -34.61 57.63
CA MET A 54 -35.62 -34.68 56.61
C MET A 54 -36.21 -34.75 55.20
N VAL A 55 -37.21 -35.61 54.97
CA VAL A 55 -37.90 -35.68 53.66
C VAL A 55 -38.57 -34.36 53.30
N ARG A 56 -39.18 -33.65 54.26
CA ARG A 56 -39.77 -32.33 54.02
C ARG A 56 -38.71 -31.29 53.68
N GLU A 57 -37.59 -31.26 54.39
CA GLU A 57 -36.50 -30.32 54.16
C GLU A 57 -35.79 -30.58 52.83
N THR A 58 -35.47 -31.83 52.51
CA THR A 58 -34.91 -32.22 51.20
C THR A 58 -35.87 -31.84 50.07
N ASN A 59 -37.17 -32.08 50.23
CA ASN A 59 -38.17 -31.66 49.24
C ASN A 59 -38.27 -30.13 49.11
N ARG A 60 -38.07 -29.36 50.19
CA ARG A 60 -38.04 -27.89 50.13
C ARG A 60 -36.82 -27.40 49.34
N GLN A 61 -35.64 -27.92 49.66
CA GLN A 61 -34.40 -27.57 48.97
C GLN A 61 -34.42 -27.97 47.49
N LEU A 62 -34.94 -29.17 47.16
CA LEU A 62 -35.12 -29.60 45.78
C LEU A 62 -36.03 -28.65 44.99
N ARG A 63 -37.13 -28.18 45.60
CA ARG A 63 -38.03 -27.20 44.97
C ARG A 63 -37.36 -25.84 44.77
N GLU A 64 -36.62 -25.34 45.77
CA GLU A 64 -35.89 -24.08 45.65
C GLU A 64 -34.82 -24.12 44.55
N THR A 65 -34.05 -25.21 44.49
CA THR A 65 -33.03 -25.42 43.45
C THR A 65 -33.67 -25.61 42.07
N ALA A 66 -34.76 -26.37 41.98
CA ALA A 66 -35.50 -26.55 40.74
C ALA A 66 -36.04 -25.21 40.21
N GLN A 67 -36.63 -24.38 41.07
CA GLN A 67 -37.14 -23.05 40.69
C GLN A 67 -36.02 -22.12 40.23
N LYS A 68 -34.86 -22.11 40.90
CA LYS A 68 -33.70 -21.33 40.45
C LYS A 68 -33.20 -21.82 39.09
N SER A 69 -33.12 -23.13 38.89
CA SER A 69 -32.70 -23.73 37.63
C SER A 69 -33.67 -23.39 36.49
N GLU A 70 -34.98 -23.45 36.74
CA GLU A 70 -36.01 -23.11 35.76
C GLU A 70 -35.94 -21.63 35.36
N ARG A 71 -35.78 -20.74 36.34
CA ARG A 71 -35.57 -19.30 36.08
C ARG A 71 -34.30 -19.05 35.26
N ASN A 72 -33.20 -19.71 35.61
CA ASN A 72 -31.95 -19.58 34.87
C ASN A 72 -32.07 -20.11 33.43
N GLN A 73 -32.73 -21.25 33.22
CA GLN A 73 -32.98 -21.80 31.88
C GLN A 73 -33.84 -20.86 31.04
N ASN A 74 -34.91 -20.31 31.61
CA ASN A 74 -35.76 -19.35 30.92
C ASN A 74 -35.00 -18.06 30.57
N ALA A 75 -34.17 -17.56 31.48
CA ALA A 75 -33.33 -16.38 31.23
C ALA A 75 -32.30 -16.62 30.12
N ILE A 76 -31.66 -17.80 30.09
CA ILE A 76 -30.74 -18.21 29.03
C ILE A 76 -31.47 -18.34 27.69
N MET A 77 -32.62 -19.01 27.65
CA MET A 77 -33.39 -19.18 26.41
C MET A 77 -33.85 -17.84 25.84
N ARG A 78 -34.30 -16.92 26.70
CA ARG A 78 -34.65 -15.57 26.29
C ARG A 78 -33.44 -14.81 25.75
N LEU A 79 -32.30 -14.89 26.41
CA LEU A 79 -31.08 -14.26 25.92
C LEU A 79 -30.65 -14.85 24.56
N LEU A 80 -30.73 -16.16 24.37
CA LEU A 80 -30.42 -16.82 23.10
C LEU A 80 -31.37 -16.39 21.98
N ASP A 81 -32.66 -16.24 22.27
CA ASP A 81 -33.69 -15.76 21.33
C ASP A 81 -33.44 -14.29 20.95
N GLU A 82 -33.11 -13.43 21.92
CA GLU A 82 -32.81 -12.01 21.70
C GLU A 82 -31.56 -11.78 20.83
N ILE A 83 -30.61 -12.72 20.83
CA ILE A 83 -29.36 -12.64 20.06
C ILE A 83 -29.34 -13.58 18.85
N GLU A 84 -30.42 -14.28 18.53
CA GLU A 84 -30.46 -15.26 17.44
C GLU A 84 -30.03 -14.63 16.11
N ASN A 85 -30.62 -13.48 15.79
CA ASN A 85 -30.32 -12.76 14.54
C ASN A 85 -28.92 -12.12 14.51
N LEU A 86 -28.22 -12.03 15.65
CA LEU A 86 -26.84 -11.55 15.69
C LEU A 86 -25.92 -12.47 14.89
N ALA A 87 -26.18 -13.79 14.92
CA ALA A 87 -25.41 -14.78 14.16
C ALA A 87 -25.53 -14.58 12.64
N ASP A 88 -26.66 -14.04 12.18
CA ASP A 88 -26.91 -13.69 10.78
C ASP A 88 -26.34 -12.32 10.41
N GLY A 89 -25.67 -11.63 11.35
CA GLY A 89 -25.06 -10.33 11.15
C GLY A 89 -26.03 -9.16 11.36
N ASP A 90 -27.22 -9.39 11.92
CA ASP A 90 -28.10 -8.32 12.34
C ASP A 90 -27.54 -7.65 13.60
N LEU A 91 -26.71 -6.63 13.39
CA LEU A 91 -26.19 -5.82 14.47
C LEU A 91 -27.24 -4.86 15.02
N THR A 92 -28.49 -4.80 14.55
CA THR A 92 -29.51 -3.90 15.10
C THR A 92 -30.16 -4.44 16.39
N VAL A 93 -29.95 -5.73 16.68
CA VAL A 93 -30.46 -6.37 17.90
C VAL A 93 -29.83 -5.81 19.18
N THR A 94 -30.54 -5.95 20.28
CA THR A 94 -30.09 -5.57 21.63
C THR A 94 -30.60 -6.59 22.64
N ALA A 95 -29.70 -7.15 23.45
CA ALA A 95 -30.08 -8.02 24.55
C ALA A 95 -30.58 -7.21 25.75
N SER A 96 -31.67 -7.63 26.37
CA SER A 96 -32.25 -6.99 27.54
C SER A 96 -31.36 -7.22 28.76
N VAL A 97 -30.85 -6.14 29.37
CA VAL A 97 -30.05 -6.24 30.60
C VAL A 97 -30.98 -6.31 31.82
N THR A 98 -30.98 -7.46 32.48
CA THR A 98 -31.79 -7.79 33.66
C THR A 98 -30.91 -7.94 34.91
N GLU A 99 -31.48 -7.85 36.11
CA GLU A 99 -30.75 -8.10 37.38
C GLU A 99 -30.51 -9.60 37.67
N ASP A 100 -30.91 -10.48 36.76
CA ASP A 100 -30.73 -11.92 36.90
C ASP A 100 -29.32 -12.38 36.48
N PHE A 101 -29.08 -13.68 36.55
CA PHE A 101 -27.78 -14.29 36.27
C PHE A 101 -27.22 -13.95 34.87
N THR A 102 -28.08 -13.66 33.90
CA THR A 102 -27.70 -13.39 32.51
C THR A 102 -27.42 -11.92 32.22
N GLY A 103 -27.73 -10.99 33.13
CA GLY A 103 -27.58 -9.55 32.89
C GLY A 103 -26.18 -9.10 32.47
N ALA A 104 -25.14 -9.59 33.15
CA ALA A 104 -23.75 -9.26 32.81
C ALA A 104 -23.31 -9.82 31.44
N ILE A 105 -23.91 -10.93 31.02
CA ILE A 105 -23.67 -11.53 29.70
C ILE A 105 -24.36 -10.68 28.62
N ALA A 106 -25.62 -10.29 28.85
CA ALA A 106 -26.36 -9.40 27.95
C ALA A 106 -25.61 -8.06 27.75
N ASP A 107 -25.08 -7.47 28.82
CA ASP A 107 -24.28 -6.24 28.76
C ASP A 107 -22.99 -6.41 27.93
N SER A 108 -22.26 -7.50 28.15
CA SER A 108 -21.04 -7.81 27.38
C SER A 108 -21.33 -8.06 25.89
N ILE A 109 -22.48 -8.68 25.58
CA ILE A 109 -22.94 -8.89 24.20
C ILE A 109 -23.29 -7.55 23.56
N ASN A 110 -24.06 -6.69 24.22
CA ASN A 110 -24.40 -5.37 23.71
C ASN A 110 -23.15 -4.53 23.42
N TYR A 111 -22.17 -4.54 24.33
CA TYR A 111 -20.89 -3.88 24.09
C TYR A 111 -20.18 -4.42 22.84
N SER A 112 -20.19 -5.75 22.65
CA SER A 112 -19.60 -6.38 21.46
C SER A 112 -20.34 -5.99 20.18
N ILE A 113 -21.69 -5.92 20.22
CA ILE A 113 -22.52 -5.46 19.10
C ILE A 113 -22.15 -4.02 18.74
N ASP A 114 -22.00 -3.13 19.71
CA ASP A 114 -21.66 -1.73 19.46
C ASP A 114 -20.26 -1.58 18.83
N GLN A 115 -19.28 -2.36 19.30
CA GLN A 115 -17.95 -2.40 18.68
C GLN A 115 -17.98 -2.95 17.25
N LEU A 116 -18.82 -3.97 16.99
CA LEU A 116 -19.03 -4.49 15.63
C LEU A 116 -19.72 -3.45 14.73
N ARG A 117 -20.70 -2.68 15.24
CA ARG A 117 -21.35 -1.59 14.50
C ARG A 117 -20.33 -0.53 14.09
N GLU A 118 -19.50 -0.09 15.02
CA GLU A 118 -18.43 0.90 14.77
C GLU A 118 -17.43 0.39 13.72
N LEU A 119 -17.05 -0.88 13.80
CA LEU A 119 -16.20 -1.53 12.81
C LEU A 119 -16.84 -1.54 11.41
N VAL A 120 -18.12 -1.94 11.31
CA VAL A 120 -18.85 -1.97 10.03
C VAL A 120 -18.98 -0.57 9.43
N VAL A 121 -19.27 0.45 10.24
CA VAL A 121 -19.29 1.85 9.79
C VAL A 121 -17.92 2.25 9.24
N THR A 122 -16.85 1.95 9.97
CA THR A 122 -15.47 2.27 9.55
C THR A 122 -15.09 1.56 8.24
N ILE A 123 -15.47 0.29 8.09
CA ILE A 123 -15.25 -0.49 6.86
C ILE A 123 -15.99 0.15 5.68
N ASN A 124 -17.25 0.54 5.84
CA ASN A 124 -18.02 1.19 4.78
C ASN A 124 -17.40 2.53 4.37
N LEU A 125 -17.03 3.37 5.34
CA LEU A 125 -16.35 4.64 5.06
C LEU A 125 -15.02 4.43 4.34
N THR A 126 -14.25 3.42 4.75
CA THR A 126 -12.98 3.08 4.09
C THR A 126 -13.21 2.58 2.67
N ALA A 127 -14.23 1.76 2.44
CA ALA A 127 -14.60 1.27 1.11
C ALA A 127 -15.01 2.41 0.18
N GLU A 128 -15.78 3.40 0.66
CA GLU A 128 -16.13 4.61 -0.09
C GLU A 128 -14.89 5.45 -0.44
N GLN A 129 -13.98 5.64 0.51
CA GLN A 129 -12.71 6.34 0.26
C GLN A 129 -11.87 5.63 -0.80
N VAL A 130 -11.76 4.30 -0.73
CA VAL A 130 -11.05 3.49 -1.72
C VAL A 130 -11.72 3.62 -3.10
N ALA A 131 -13.05 3.53 -3.18
CA ALA A 131 -13.77 3.69 -4.44
C ALA A 131 -13.55 5.07 -5.09
N SER A 132 -13.55 6.12 -4.26
CA SER A 132 -13.23 7.49 -4.71
C SER A 132 -11.79 7.58 -5.23
N ALA A 133 -10.81 7.06 -4.48
CA ALA A 133 -9.40 7.07 -4.87
C ALA A 133 -9.14 6.28 -6.17
N VAL A 134 -9.85 5.16 -6.37
CA VAL A 134 -9.80 4.39 -7.63
C VAL A 134 -10.32 5.22 -8.80
N THR A 135 -11.42 5.95 -8.62
CA THR A 135 -12.00 6.81 -9.66
C THR A 135 -11.04 7.96 -10.04
N GLU A 136 -10.42 8.60 -9.05
CA GLU A 136 -9.41 9.64 -9.26
C GLU A 136 -8.16 9.09 -9.97
N THR A 137 -7.71 7.90 -9.56
CA THR A 137 -6.58 7.20 -10.18
C THR A 137 -6.88 6.86 -11.63
N GLN A 138 -8.10 6.39 -11.93
CA GLN A 138 -8.53 6.10 -13.29
C GLN A 138 -8.54 7.36 -14.16
N ALA A 139 -9.08 8.48 -13.65
CA ALA A 139 -9.07 9.74 -14.37
C ALA A 139 -7.64 10.21 -14.68
N THR A 140 -6.74 10.11 -13.69
CA THR A 140 -5.32 10.46 -13.85
C THR A 140 -4.63 9.56 -14.88
N ALA A 141 -4.91 8.25 -14.86
CA ALA A 141 -4.37 7.30 -15.84
C ALA A 141 -4.84 7.62 -17.27
N MET A 142 -6.10 8.01 -17.45
CA MET A 142 -6.63 8.43 -18.75
C MET A 142 -5.95 9.72 -19.25
N GLN A 143 -5.76 10.71 -18.37
CA GLN A 143 -5.03 11.93 -18.72
C GLN A 143 -3.59 11.64 -19.10
N LEU A 144 -2.91 10.76 -18.35
CA LEU A 144 -1.53 10.35 -18.64
C LEU A 144 -1.42 9.62 -19.98
N ALA A 145 -2.39 8.75 -20.31
CA ALA A 145 -2.42 8.07 -21.60
C ALA A 145 -2.57 9.06 -22.77
N SER A 146 -3.49 10.03 -22.65
CA SER A 146 -3.67 11.08 -23.66
C SER A 146 -2.43 11.98 -23.80
N ALA A 147 -1.81 12.38 -22.68
CA ALA A 147 -0.57 13.15 -22.70
C ALA A 147 0.58 12.37 -23.37
N SER A 148 0.66 11.06 -23.11
CA SER A 148 1.67 10.18 -23.71
C SER A 148 1.49 10.03 -25.22
N GLU A 149 0.25 9.94 -25.71
CA GLU A 149 -0.06 9.94 -27.14
C GLU A 149 0.35 11.27 -27.79
N HIS A 150 0.06 12.40 -27.13
CA HIS A 150 0.45 13.72 -27.62
C HIS A 150 1.98 13.88 -27.66
N GLN A 151 2.68 13.39 -26.63
CA GLN A 151 4.14 13.37 -26.59
C GLN A 151 4.73 12.51 -27.70
N ALA A 152 4.14 11.35 -28.01
CA ALA A 152 4.58 10.51 -29.12
C ALA A 152 4.47 11.23 -30.48
N LEU A 153 3.38 11.98 -30.71
CA LEU A 153 3.22 12.81 -31.91
C LEU A 153 4.29 13.92 -31.99
N GLN A 154 4.58 14.58 -30.87
CA GLN A 154 5.63 15.61 -30.81
C GLN A 154 7.02 15.02 -31.08
N ILE A 155 7.33 13.83 -30.56
CA ILE A 155 8.58 13.12 -30.85
C ILE A 155 8.68 12.79 -32.34
N SER A 156 7.60 12.31 -32.96
CA SER A 156 7.57 12.03 -34.40
C SER A 156 7.82 13.30 -35.23
N ALA A 157 7.21 14.42 -34.85
CA ALA A 157 7.44 15.72 -35.50
C ALA A 157 8.88 16.19 -35.32
N ALA A 158 9.44 16.08 -34.12
CA ALA A 158 10.83 16.42 -33.84
C ALA A 158 11.80 15.56 -34.65
N SER A 159 11.55 14.25 -34.75
CA SER A 159 12.36 13.34 -35.57
C SER A 159 12.32 13.72 -37.05
N THR A 160 11.17 14.18 -37.55
CA THR A 160 11.05 14.65 -38.93
C THR A 160 11.87 15.93 -39.14
N ALA A 161 11.76 16.90 -38.22
CA ALA A 161 12.56 18.12 -38.27
C ALA A 161 14.07 17.85 -38.20
N ILE A 162 14.51 16.86 -37.42
CA ILE A 162 15.92 16.44 -37.37
C ILE A 162 16.37 15.87 -38.72
N ASN A 163 15.54 15.08 -39.41
CA ASN A 163 15.87 14.60 -40.75
C ASN A 163 16.01 15.75 -41.75
N ASP A 164 15.14 16.75 -41.70
CA ASP A 164 15.22 17.94 -42.56
C ASP A 164 16.51 18.76 -42.28
N ILE A 165 16.89 18.87 -41.00
CA ILE A 165 18.16 19.50 -40.60
C ILE A 165 19.35 18.71 -41.14
N ALA A 166 19.34 17.37 -41.04
CA ALA A 166 20.41 16.53 -41.57
C ALA A 166 20.58 16.72 -43.08
N ALA A 167 19.48 16.70 -43.83
CA ALA A 167 19.52 16.98 -45.27
C ALA A 167 20.03 18.39 -45.59
N SER A 168 19.66 19.38 -44.78
CA SER A 168 20.17 20.75 -44.92
C SER A 168 21.68 20.84 -44.67
N ILE A 169 22.20 20.10 -43.69
CA ILE A 169 23.64 20.02 -43.39
C ILE A 169 24.39 19.38 -44.57
N ASP A 170 23.85 18.30 -45.15
CA ASP A 170 24.45 17.67 -46.33
C ASP A 170 24.53 18.65 -47.51
N GLN A 171 23.46 19.43 -47.75
CA GLN A 171 23.45 20.45 -48.79
C GLN A 171 24.49 21.56 -48.53
N VAL A 172 24.60 22.04 -47.28
CA VAL A 172 25.61 23.04 -46.90
C VAL A 172 27.02 22.50 -47.10
N SER A 173 27.26 21.23 -46.73
CA SER A 173 28.55 20.55 -46.94
C SER A 173 28.91 20.46 -48.43
N ALA A 174 27.95 20.06 -49.27
CA ALA A 174 28.13 20.01 -50.72
C ALA A 174 28.47 21.39 -51.31
N ASN A 175 27.71 22.43 -50.92
CA ASN A 175 27.95 23.81 -51.35
C ASN A 175 29.32 24.33 -50.91
N ALA A 176 29.77 23.97 -49.71
CA ALA A 176 31.10 24.34 -49.20
C ALA A 176 32.22 23.65 -49.99
N SER A 177 32.05 22.36 -50.33
CA SER A 177 32.99 21.61 -51.16
C SER A 177 33.10 22.20 -52.57
N GLU A 178 31.96 22.53 -53.19
CA GLU A 178 31.94 23.20 -54.50
C GLU A 178 32.62 24.57 -54.43
N SER A 179 32.32 25.38 -53.41
CA SER A 179 32.95 26.69 -53.20
C SER A 179 34.47 26.57 -53.07
N SER A 180 34.96 25.54 -52.35
CA SER A 180 36.39 25.27 -52.24
C SER A 180 37.02 24.92 -53.59
N SER A 181 36.34 24.08 -54.39
CA SER A 181 36.82 23.72 -55.74
C SER A 181 36.87 24.94 -56.68
N VAL A 182 35.86 25.81 -56.62
CA VAL A 182 35.83 27.08 -57.37
C VAL A 182 36.97 28.01 -56.95
N ALA A 183 37.27 28.10 -55.65
CA ALA A 183 38.37 28.90 -55.14
C ALA A 183 39.73 28.38 -55.65
N GLU A 184 39.99 27.06 -55.58
CA GLU A 184 41.21 26.45 -56.14
C GLU A 184 41.36 26.72 -57.64
N ARG A 185 40.26 26.61 -58.39
CA ARG A 185 40.27 26.91 -59.83
C ARG A 185 40.55 28.38 -60.09
N SER A 186 40.01 29.28 -59.28
CA SER A 186 40.26 30.72 -59.38
C SER A 186 41.73 31.06 -59.13
N VAL A 187 42.37 30.42 -58.14
CA VAL A 187 43.83 30.56 -57.89
C VAL A 187 44.63 30.07 -59.10
N THR A 188 44.27 28.93 -59.67
CA THR A 188 44.93 28.39 -60.86
C THR A 188 44.83 29.34 -62.06
N ILE A 189 43.65 29.91 -62.29
CA ILE A 189 43.42 30.89 -63.37
C ILE A 189 44.23 32.17 -63.11
N ALA A 190 44.26 32.68 -61.88
CA ALA A 190 45.03 33.86 -61.51
C ALA A 190 46.54 33.65 -61.75
N ASN A 191 47.08 32.49 -61.40
CA ASN A 191 48.48 32.13 -61.68
C ASN A 191 48.78 32.12 -63.18
N LYS A 192 47.89 31.55 -63.99
CA LYS A 192 48.03 31.56 -65.46
C LYS A 192 47.94 32.98 -66.03
N GLY A 193 47.05 33.82 -65.48
CA GLY A 193 46.97 35.24 -65.81
C GLY A 193 48.27 35.99 -65.52
N ASN A 194 48.89 35.72 -64.36
CA ASN A 194 50.19 36.29 -64.00
C ASN A 194 51.30 35.90 -65.00
N GLU A 195 51.32 34.65 -65.44
CA GLU A 195 52.25 34.19 -66.47
C GLU A 195 52.07 34.93 -67.80
N VAL A 196 50.81 35.14 -68.24
CA VAL A 196 50.49 35.90 -69.46
C VAL A 196 50.95 37.36 -69.34
N VAL A 197 50.75 37.99 -68.18
CA VAL A 197 51.24 39.36 -67.92
C VAL A 197 52.78 39.40 -68.00
N HIS A 198 53.48 38.45 -67.37
CA HIS A 198 54.94 38.36 -67.46
C HIS A 198 55.45 38.16 -68.90
N ASN A 199 54.78 37.32 -69.69
CA ASN A 199 55.09 37.15 -71.11
C ASN A 199 54.89 38.46 -71.88
N THR A 200 53.83 39.21 -71.57
CA THR A 200 53.54 40.52 -72.19
C THR A 200 54.60 41.56 -71.85
N ILE A 201 55.04 41.63 -70.59
CA ILE A 201 56.12 42.52 -70.14
C ILE A 201 57.42 42.22 -70.91
N ARG A 202 57.81 40.94 -71.01
CA ARG A 202 58.97 40.52 -71.81
C ARG A 202 58.84 40.91 -73.29
N GLY A 203 57.64 40.78 -73.86
CA GLY A 203 57.36 41.24 -75.22
C GLY A 203 57.56 42.75 -75.38
N MET A 204 57.12 43.55 -74.41
CA MET A 204 57.32 45.01 -74.42
C MET A 204 58.79 45.42 -74.27
N ASP A 205 59.58 44.68 -73.48
CA ASP A 205 61.02 44.90 -73.37
C ASP A 205 61.73 44.66 -74.71
N ASN A 206 61.37 43.59 -75.43
CA ASN A 206 61.89 43.32 -76.77
C ASN A 206 61.52 44.43 -77.77
N ILE A 207 60.26 44.91 -77.73
CA ILE A 207 59.82 46.03 -78.58
C ILE A 207 60.64 47.29 -78.26
N ARG A 208 60.87 47.57 -76.98
CA ARG A 208 61.68 48.70 -76.54
C ARG A 208 63.11 48.64 -77.09
N GLU A 209 63.75 47.47 -77.04
CA GLU A 209 65.09 47.26 -77.60
C GLU A 209 65.10 47.47 -79.13
N GLN A 210 64.13 46.90 -79.84
CA GLN A 210 63.99 47.06 -81.28
C GLN A 210 63.79 48.54 -81.70
N ILE A 211 63.01 49.30 -80.92
CA ILE A 211 62.82 50.74 -81.13
C ILE A 211 64.14 51.49 -80.93
N GLN A 212 64.92 51.17 -79.89
CA GLN A 212 66.23 51.80 -79.65
C GLN A 212 67.20 51.56 -80.80
N ASP A 213 67.26 50.32 -81.32
CA ASP A 213 68.10 49.99 -82.46
C ASP A 213 67.63 50.65 -83.76
N THR A 214 66.31 50.77 -83.94
CA THR A 214 65.73 51.51 -85.06
C THR A 214 66.10 53.00 -84.97
N SER A 215 66.02 53.62 -83.80
CA SER A 215 66.45 55.00 -83.58
C SER A 215 67.94 55.21 -83.87
N LYS A 216 68.83 54.28 -83.49
CA LYS A 216 70.25 54.33 -83.86
C LYS A 216 70.45 54.25 -85.38
N ARG A 217 69.70 53.39 -86.07
CA ARG A 217 69.72 53.29 -87.54
C ARG A 217 69.26 54.59 -88.20
N ILE A 218 68.16 55.18 -87.73
CA ILE A 218 67.65 56.47 -88.21
C ILE A 218 68.68 57.57 -87.99
N LYS A 219 69.34 57.62 -86.82
CA LYS A 219 70.39 58.60 -86.55
C LYS A 219 71.55 58.49 -87.56
N ARG A 220 72.06 57.27 -87.78
CA ARG A 220 73.12 57.03 -88.78
C ARG A 220 72.68 57.39 -90.19
N LEU A 221 71.44 57.09 -90.56
CA LEU A 221 70.89 57.49 -91.85
C LEU A 221 70.85 59.01 -91.98
N GLY A 222 70.46 59.73 -90.93
CA GLY A 222 70.49 61.19 -90.89
C GLY A 222 71.92 61.76 -91.04
N GLU A 223 72.91 61.15 -90.37
CA GLU A 223 74.33 61.50 -90.54
C GLU A 223 74.81 61.27 -91.98
N SER A 224 74.48 60.13 -92.59
CA SER A 224 74.81 59.86 -94.01
C SER A 224 74.08 60.78 -94.99
N SER A 225 72.83 61.16 -94.72
CA SER A 225 72.09 62.14 -95.54
C SER A 225 72.71 63.54 -95.47
N GLN A 226 73.23 63.94 -94.30
CA GLN A 226 73.96 65.19 -94.15
C GLN A 226 75.26 65.18 -94.96
N GLU A 227 76.03 64.09 -94.88
CA GLU A 227 77.27 63.92 -95.66
C GLU A 227 77.00 63.96 -97.17
N ILE A 228 75.91 63.33 -97.64
CA ILE A 228 75.48 63.45 -99.04
C ILE A 228 75.13 64.90 -99.38
N GLY A 229 74.43 65.62 -98.48
CA GLY A 229 74.13 67.04 -98.67
C GLY A 229 75.39 67.90 -98.82
N ASP A 230 76.40 67.66 -98.00
CA ASP A 230 77.70 68.34 -98.06
C ASP A 230 78.43 68.02 -99.38
N ILE A 231 78.39 66.77 -99.86
CA ILE A 231 78.93 66.37 -101.17
C ILE A 231 78.19 67.07 -102.31
N VAL A 232 76.85 67.12 -102.26
CA VAL A 232 76.06 67.81 -103.29
C VAL A 232 76.37 69.30 -103.32
N SER A 233 76.55 69.94 -102.16
CA SER A 233 77.01 71.33 -102.08
C SER A 233 78.38 71.52 -102.72
N LEU A 234 79.33 70.62 -102.46
CA LEU A 234 80.65 70.66 -103.10
C LEU A 234 80.57 70.45 -104.62
N ILE A 235 79.67 69.58 -105.09
CA ILE A 235 79.43 69.38 -106.53
C ILE A 235 78.86 70.66 -107.16
N ASP A 236 77.95 71.33 -106.49
CA ASP A 236 77.38 72.62 -106.91
C ASP A 236 78.49 73.68 -107.02
N ASP A 237 79.36 73.77 -106.00
CA ASP A 237 80.53 74.66 -106.00
C ASP A 237 81.51 74.36 -107.16
N ILE A 238 81.77 73.08 -107.47
CA ILE A 238 82.63 72.66 -108.60
C ILE A 238 81.95 72.97 -109.95
N ALA A 239 80.64 72.74 -110.05
CA ALA A 239 79.87 73.04 -111.24
C ALA A 239 79.88 74.55 -111.55
N ASP A 240 79.73 75.39 -110.54
CA ASP A 240 79.89 76.85 -110.63
C ASP A 240 81.32 77.27 -111.02
N GLN A 241 82.34 76.49 -110.63
CA GLN A 241 83.74 76.75 -110.98
C GLN A 241 84.11 76.31 -112.41
N THR A 242 83.27 75.50 -113.06
CA THR A 242 83.47 74.98 -114.43
C THR A 242 82.72 75.81 -115.48
N ASN A 243 81.81 76.68 -115.05
CA ASN A 243 81.05 77.63 -115.88
C ASN A 243 81.66 79.04 -115.83
#